data_AF-U6FAU8-F1
#
_entry.id   AF-U6FAU8-F1
#
_cell.length_a   1.000
_cell.length_b   1.000
_cell.length_c   1.000
_cell.angle_alpha   90.00
_cell.angle_beta   90.00
_cell.angle_gamma   90.00
#
_symmetry.space_group_name_H-M   'P 1'
#
loop_
_entity.id
_entity.type
_entity.pdbx_description
1 polymer ?
#
loop_
_entity_poly.entity_id
_entity_poly.type
_entity_poly.pdbx_seq_one_letter_code
_entity_poly.pdbx_strand_id
1 'polypeptide(L)'
;MENILQEKITPFNNWQLTKFTFDKENYYLFVEIDSGITIVTKKIDKDEFQDTLNDVTNSFEYITPQQREAIFNTNSDSGFHLDYQPSINSPITKYVMDYVKNSSQDLNQKVDFNDKSIDAQDKAAILSIILMNLSRDHMMRTIETIAFKTNQAFPIKTKHPRTNAKYQNLSPKFIDPNHWEKYVNQDISKNSKVIAEIKKNNEKIIDQYLKNAQMDFNEFTANPREQLKDFVANCNNKLNTFS
;
A
#
# COMPACT_ATOMS: atom_id res chain seq x y z
N MET A 1 18.63 -4.08 -32.40
CA MET A 1 17.44 -4.29 -31.56
C MET A 1 17.94 -4.53 -30.16
N GLU A 2 17.90 -3.48 -29.34
CA GLU A 2 18.37 -3.50 -27.95
C GLU A 2 17.52 -4.49 -27.15
N ASN A 3 18.19 -5.50 -26.58
CA ASN A 3 17.67 -6.28 -25.48
C ASN A 3 17.65 -5.36 -24.26
N ILE A 4 16.53 -4.65 -24.05
CA ILE A 4 16.23 -4.08 -22.75
C ILE A 4 15.91 -5.30 -21.86
N LEU A 5 16.93 -5.78 -21.15
CA LEU A 5 16.74 -6.56 -19.95
C LEU A 5 15.74 -5.78 -19.11
N GLN A 6 14.50 -6.26 -18.99
CA GLN A 6 13.59 -5.78 -17.96
C GLN A 6 14.30 -6.05 -16.64
N GLU A 7 14.97 -5.03 -16.09
CA GLU A 7 15.45 -5.07 -14.72
C GLU A 7 14.27 -5.50 -13.87
N LYS A 8 14.45 -6.63 -13.20
CA LYS A 8 13.46 -7.17 -12.30
C LYS A 8 13.42 -6.21 -11.12
N ILE A 9 12.59 -5.17 -11.23
CA ILE A 9 12.40 -4.15 -10.18
C ILE A 9 12.11 -4.92 -8.90
N THR A 10 13.02 -4.79 -7.93
CA THR A 10 12.84 -5.41 -6.62
C THR A 10 11.85 -4.50 -5.88
N PRO A 11 10.64 -4.96 -5.56
CA PRO A 11 9.65 -4.07 -4.94
C PRO A 11 10.16 -3.57 -3.58
N PHE A 12 9.70 -2.39 -3.17
CA PHE A 12 10.05 -1.75 -1.89
C PHE A 12 11.50 -1.26 -1.78
N ASN A 13 12.19 -1.02 -2.89
CA ASN A 13 13.58 -0.57 -2.88
C ASN A 13 13.84 0.74 -3.65
N ASN A 14 12.79 1.36 -4.20
CA ASN A 14 12.92 2.55 -5.03
C ASN A 14 12.42 3.78 -4.26
N TRP A 15 13.36 4.58 -3.76
CA TRP A 15 13.08 5.64 -2.80
C TRP A 15 13.34 7.01 -3.40
N GLN A 16 12.36 7.90 -3.26
CA GLN A 16 12.56 9.31 -3.52
C GLN A 16 12.94 10.03 -2.22
N LEU A 17 14.11 10.67 -2.22
CA LEU A 17 14.61 11.46 -1.10
C LEU A 17 14.31 12.95 -1.29
N THR A 18 13.73 13.58 -0.28
CA THR A 18 13.48 15.02 -0.22
C THR A 18 13.85 15.57 1.15
N LYS A 19 14.06 16.88 1.25
CA LYS A 19 14.32 17.57 2.52
C LYS A 19 13.14 18.46 2.89
N PHE A 20 12.79 18.50 4.17
CA PHE A 20 11.82 19.45 4.70
C PHE A 20 12.27 19.98 6.07
N THR A 21 11.66 21.10 6.47
CA THR A 21 11.87 21.70 7.79
C THR A 21 10.57 21.61 8.55
N PHE A 22 10.63 21.11 9.78
CA PHE A 22 9.48 20.96 10.66
C PHE A 22 9.93 21.18 12.11
N ASP A 23 9.15 21.96 12.87
CA ASP A 23 9.49 22.38 14.23
C ASP A 23 10.94 22.92 14.39
N LYS A 24 11.36 23.79 13.46
CA LYS A 24 12.72 24.39 13.38
C LYS A 24 13.86 23.40 13.15
N GLU A 25 13.56 22.11 13.03
CA GLU A 25 14.52 21.05 12.74
C GLU A 25 14.46 20.67 11.25
N ASN A 26 15.58 20.20 10.72
CA ASN A 26 15.65 19.69 9.35
C ASN A 26 15.51 18.18 9.36
N TYR A 27 14.67 17.68 8.47
CA TYR A 27 14.42 16.25 8.28
C TYR A 27 14.61 15.86 6.81
N TYR A 28 14.93 14.60 6.61
CA TYR A 28 15.00 13.92 5.33
C TYR A 28 13.80 12.98 5.22
N LEU A 29 13.07 13.10 4.12
CA LEU A 29 11.88 12.32 3.82
C LEU A 29 12.19 11.39 2.66
N PHE A 30 12.12 10.09 2.92
CA PHE A 30 12.22 9.03 1.94
C PHE A 30 10.81 8.49 1.69
N VAL A 31 10.36 8.52 0.45
CA VAL A 31 9.08 7.95 0.05
C VAL A 31 9.33 6.87 -0.99
N GLU A 32 8.93 5.64 -0.69
CA GLU A 32 9.01 4.54 -1.63
C GLU A 32 7.98 4.77 -2.74
N ILE A 33 8.47 4.87 -3.98
CA ILE A 33 7.71 5.40 -5.13
C ILE A 33 6.47 4.54 -5.44
N ASP A 34 6.58 3.25 -5.19
CA ASP A 34 5.65 2.23 -5.64
C ASP A 34 4.57 1.88 -4.62
N SER A 35 4.85 2.09 -3.35
CA SER A 35 4.01 1.68 -2.21
C SER A 35 3.57 2.84 -1.33
N GLY A 36 4.29 3.96 -1.35
CA GLY A 36 4.04 5.10 -0.48
C GLY A 36 4.53 4.90 0.96
N ILE A 37 5.33 3.86 1.24
CA ILE A 37 6.02 3.75 2.52
C ILE A 37 6.86 5.01 2.71
N THR A 38 6.66 5.66 3.85
CA THR A 38 7.31 6.91 4.18
C THR A 38 8.25 6.70 5.36
N ILE A 39 9.51 7.10 5.20
CA ILE A 39 10.55 7.05 6.24
C ILE A 39 11.10 8.46 6.41
N VAL A 40 11.20 8.91 7.65
CA VAL A 40 11.76 10.19 8.04
C VAL A 40 13.01 9.95 8.86
N THR A 41 14.08 10.69 8.55
CA THR A 41 15.31 10.68 9.35
C THR A 41 15.80 12.10 9.60
N LYS A 42 16.66 12.30 10.59
CA LYS A 42 17.38 13.56 10.85
C LYS A 42 18.65 13.68 10.01
N LYS A 43 19.25 12.55 9.62
CA LYS A 43 20.45 12.52 8.78
C LYS A 43 20.27 11.53 7.63
N ILE A 44 20.98 11.76 6.53
CA ILE A 44 21.10 10.75 5.46
C ILE A 44 22.15 9.75 5.94
N ASP A 45 21.71 8.82 6.78
CA ASP A 45 22.51 7.79 7.41
C ASP A 45 21.84 6.43 7.22
N LYS A 46 22.62 5.40 6.87
CA LYS A 46 22.09 4.07 6.56
C LYS A 46 21.43 3.45 7.78
N ASP A 47 22.08 3.55 8.94
CA ASP A 47 21.64 2.89 10.16
C ASP A 47 20.37 3.59 10.65
N GLU A 48 20.33 4.93 10.64
CA GLU A 48 19.12 5.70 11.00
C GLU A 48 17.92 5.38 10.09
N PHE A 49 18.16 5.24 8.77
CA PHE A 49 17.12 4.83 7.83
C PHE A 49 16.63 3.41 8.10
N GLN A 50 17.54 2.46 8.31
CA GLN A 50 17.19 1.05 8.53
C GLN A 50 16.45 0.87 9.85
N ASP A 51 16.89 1.53 10.91
CA ASP A 51 16.22 1.49 12.21
C ASP A 51 14.79 2.02 12.11
N THR A 52 14.62 3.20 11.47
CA THR A 52 13.28 3.78 11.27
C THR A 52 12.41 2.89 10.37
N LEU A 53 12.98 2.30 9.32
CA LEU A 53 12.28 1.35 8.46
C LEU A 53 11.82 0.11 9.22
N ASN A 54 12.66 -0.43 10.10
CA ASN A 54 12.30 -1.55 10.95
C ASN A 54 11.11 -1.19 11.87
N ASP A 55 11.15 -0.04 12.53
CA ASP A 55 10.06 0.41 13.41
C ASP A 55 8.74 0.61 12.65
N VAL A 56 8.81 1.28 11.49
CA VAL A 56 7.66 1.51 10.62
C VAL A 56 7.09 0.20 10.07
N THR A 57 7.92 -0.69 9.53
CA THR A 57 7.45 -1.97 8.97
C THR A 57 6.88 -2.89 10.04
N ASN A 58 7.42 -2.86 11.26
CA ASN A 58 6.87 -3.60 12.40
C ASN A 58 5.47 -3.15 12.79
N SER A 59 5.08 -1.90 12.49
CA SER A 59 3.71 -1.40 12.68
C SER A 59 2.68 -1.96 11.68
N PHE A 60 3.10 -2.67 10.63
CA PHE A 60 2.19 -3.17 9.59
C PHE A 60 1.46 -4.45 10.00
N GLU A 61 0.51 -4.33 10.93
CA GLU A 61 -0.27 -5.44 11.49
C GLU A 61 -1.07 -6.25 10.46
N TYR A 62 -1.33 -5.67 9.28
CA TYR A 62 -2.09 -6.26 8.18
C TYR A 62 -1.28 -7.17 7.25
N ILE A 63 0.04 -7.31 7.47
CA ILE A 63 0.90 -8.30 6.81
C ILE A 63 1.63 -9.15 7.85
N THR A 64 2.08 -10.34 7.42
CA THR A 64 2.73 -11.31 8.33
C THR A 64 4.12 -10.84 8.77
N PRO A 65 4.64 -11.30 9.93
CA PRO A 65 6.01 -10.99 10.35
C PRO A 65 7.07 -11.35 9.31
N GLN A 66 6.92 -12.51 8.65
CA GLN A 66 7.82 -12.94 7.58
C GLN A 66 7.82 -11.98 6.39
N GLN A 67 6.66 -11.40 6.07
CA GLN A 67 6.55 -10.39 5.01
C GLN A 67 7.18 -9.05 5.42
N ARG A 68 7.04 -8.63 6.68
CA ARG A 68 7.71 -7.42 7.20
C ARG A 68 9.23 -7.56 7.11
N GLU A 69 9.75 -8.69 7.55
CA GLU A 69 11.17 -9.03 7.43
C GLU A 69 11.65 -9.02 5.98
N ALA A 70 10.83 -9.53 5.04
CA ALA A 70 11.17 -9.49 3.63
C ALA A 70 11.25 -8.05 3.06
N ILE A 71 10.31 -7.16 3.42
CA ILE A 71 10.34 -5.73 3.04
C ILE A 71 11.55 -5.02 3.65
N PHE A 72 11.88 -5.31 4.91
CA PHE A 72 13.07 -4.78 5.54
C PHE A 72 14.33 -5.24 4.77
N ASN A 73 14.44 -6.54 4.51
CA ASN A 73 15.60 -7.15 3.86
C ASN A 73 15.82 -6.70 2.40
N THR A 74 14.79 -6.26 1.66
CA THR A 74 15.01 -5.65 0.34
C THR A 74 15.81 -4.36 0.41
N ASN A 75 15.85 -3.73 1.59
CA ASN A 75 16.58 -2.51 1.89
C ASN A 75 17.87 -2.77 2.68
N SER A 76 18.21 -4.04 2.93
CA SER A 76 19.39 -4.48 3.68
C SER A 76 20.47 -5.00 2.73
N ASP A 77 21.65 -4.39 2.80
CA ASP A 77 22.96 -4.85 2.28
C ASP A 77 23.20 -4.97 0.75
N SER A 78 22.20 -4.91 -0.12
CA SER A 78 22.44 -4.92 -1.59
C SER A 78 21.43 -4.14 -2.45
N GLY A 79 20.41 -3.51 -1.85
CA GLY A 79 19.24 -2.99 -2.58
C GLY A 79 18.99 -1.48 -2.50
N PHE A 80 19.80 -0.71 -1.78
CA PHE A 80 19.52 0.72 -1.58
C PHE A 80 19.92 1.56 -2.79
N HIS A 81 18.99 1.77 -3.72
CA HIS A 81 19.12 2.74 -4.79
C HIS A 81 18.47 4.05 -4.35
N LEU A 82 19.32 5.04 -4.05
CA LEU A 82 18.91 6.40 -3.76
C LEU A 82 19.02 7.24 -5.02
N ASP A 83 17.90 7.42 -5.71
CA ASP A 83 17.81 8.44 -6.75
C ASP A 83 17.56 9.79 -6.08
N TYR A 84 18.66 10.49 -5.76
CA TYR A 84 18.56 11.88 -5.31
C TYR A 84 18.13 12.75 -6.49
N GLN A 85 16.85 13.10 -6.53
CA GLN A 85 16.31 14.09 -7.45
C GLN A 85 15.84 15.32 -6.66
N PRO A 86 16.43 16.51 -6.89
CA PRO A 86 16.00 17.73 -6.23
C PRO A 86 14.57 18.15 -6.62
N SER A 87 14.07 17.65 -7.76
CA SER A 87 12.70 17.86 -8.23
C SER A 87 11.80 16.68 -7.87
N ILE A 88 10.67 16.95 -7.21
CA ILE A 88 9.67 15.94 -6.87
C ILE A 88 8.96 15.45 -8.14
N ASN A 89 9.05 14.15 -8.44
CA ASN A 89 8.39 13.52 -9.58
C ASN A 89 7.33 12.47 -9.19
N SER A 90 7.39 11.86 -8.00
CA SER A 90 6.32 10.97 -7.51
C SER A 90 5.10 11.78 -7.05
N PRO A 91 3.88 11.46 -7.54
CA PRO A 91 2.64 12.05 -7.05
C PRO A 91 2.44 11.86 -5.55
N ILE A 92 2.86 10.72 -5.01
CA ILE A 92 2.76 10.40 -3.57
C ILE A 92 3.69 11.30 -2.77
N THR A 93 4.96 11.41 -3.18
CA THR A 93 5.93 12.30 -2.51
C THR A 93 5.47 13.75 -2.57
N LYS A 94 4.88 14.18 -3.70
CA LYS A 94 4.30 15.52 -3.82
C LYS A 94 3.16 15.74 -2.83
N TYR A 95 2.24 14.78 -2.73
CA TYR A 95 1.13 14.84 -1.77
C TYR A 95 1.61 14.96 -0.32
N VAL A 96 2.58 14.13 0.09
CA VAL A 96 3.16 14.18 1.44
C VAL A 96 3.86 15.52 1.69
N MET A 97 4.65 16.00 0.72
CA MET A 97 5.36 17.28 0.84
C MET A 97 4.43 18.50 0.87
N ASP A 98 3.35 18.48 0.09
CA ASP A 98 2.34 19.53 0.11
C ASP A 98 1.59 19.55 1.46
N TYR A 99 1.33 18.39 2.07
CA TYR A 99 0.78 18.32 3.42
C TYR A 99 1.73 18.90 4.47
N VAL A 100 3.00 18.49 4.47
CA VAL A 100 4.01 19.00 5.42
C VAL A 100 4.11 20.53 5.36
N LYS A 101 4.05 21.11 4.16
CA LYS A 101 4.12 22.57 3.96
C LYS A 101 2.87 23.30 4.43
N ASN A 102 1.68 22.76 4.13
CA ASN A 102 0.41 23.47 4.32
C ASN A 102 -0.31 23.12 5.63
N SER A 103 0.05 22.02 6.29
CA SER A 103 -0.65 21.46 7.47
C SER A 103 0.30 21.22 8.66
N SER A 104 1.39 21.97 8.75
CA SER A 104 2.37 21.86 9.84
C SER A 104 1.77 22.05 11.23
N GLN A 105 0.72 22.87 11.37
CA GLN A 105 -0.01 23.04 12.63
C GLN A 105 -0.75 21.77 13.08
N ASP A 106 -1.31 20.99 12.15
CA ASP A 106 -2.00 19.73 12.48
C ASP A 106 -1.00 18.64 12.89
N LEU A 107 0.19 18.62 12.28
CA LEU A 107 1.28 17.73 12.66
C LEU A 107 1.76 18.00 14.09
N ASN A 108 1.88 19.28 14.48
CA ASN A 108 2.25 19.68 15.84
C ASN A 108 1.22 19.25 16.90
N GLN A 109 -0.04 19.03 16.53
CA GLN A 109 -1.06 18.52 17.46
C GLN A 109 -1.01 16.99 17.61
N LYS A 110 -0.52 16.28 16.59
CA LYS A 110 -0.47 14.81 16.56
C LYS A 110 0.74 14.22 17.28
N VAL A 111 1.79 15.02 17.50
CA VAL A 111 3.00 14.59 18.23
C VAL A 111 3.45 15.69 19.17
N ASP A 112 3.55 15.37 20.46
CA ASP A 112 4.23 16.25 21.40
C ASP A 112 5.75 16.06 21.30
N PHE A 113 6.37 16.75 20.35
CA PHE A 113 7.83 16.70 20.15
C PHE A 113 8.61 17.31 21.32
N ASN A 114 7.96 18.01 22.26
CA ASN A 114 8.60 18.52 23.48
C ASN A 114 8.68 17.47 24.60
N ASP A 115 8.04 16.31 24.43
CA ASP A 115 8.20 15.21 25.36
C ASP A 115 9.66 14.70 25.30
N LYS A 116 10.38 14.89 26.41
CA LYS A 116 11.78 14.46 26.56
C LYS A 116 11.90 12.97 26.85
N SER A 117 10.79 12.28 27.12
CA SER A 117 10.77 10.83 27.35
C SER A 117 10.82 10.01 26.05
N ILE A 118 10.53 10.64 24.91
CA ILE A 118 10.57 10.03 23.59
C ILE A 118 11.90 10.36 22.93
N ASP A 119 12.65 9.33 22.52
CA ASP A 119 13.94 9.53 21.86
C ASP A 119 13.79 10.19 20.49
N ALA A 120 14.87 10.80 20.00
CA ALA A 120 14.89 11.43 18.68
C ALA A 120 14.61 10.43 17.54
N GLN A 121 15.02 9.18 17.68
CA GLN A 121 14.73 8.10 16.73
C GLN A 121 13.25 7.74 16.73
N ASP A 122 12.66 7.53 17.91
CA ASP A 122 11.23 7.27 18.08
C ASP A 122 10.38 8.38 17.47
N LYS A 123 10.80 9.65 17.62
CA LYS A 123 10.15 10.81 16.99
C LYS A 123 10.14 10.71 15.46
N ALA A 124 11.23 10.22 14.86
CA ALA A 124 11.35 10.06 13.42
C ALA A 124 10.45 8.92 12.90
N ALA A 125 10.39 7.79 13.63
CA ALA A 125 9.47 6.69 13.34
C ALA A 125 8.00 7.11 13.50
N ILE A 126 7.64 7.84 14.56
CA ILE A 126 6.29 8.38 14.77
C ILE A 126 5.91 9.33 13.63
N LEU A 127 6.81 10.24 13.24
CA LEU A 127 6.55 11.16 12.15
C LEU A 127 6.36 10.42 10.81
N SER A 128 7.16 9.38 10.57
CA SER A 128 7.02 8.47 9.41
C SER A 128 5.62 7.87 9.34
N ILE A 129 5.15 7.29 10.45
CA ILE A 129 3.80 6.69 10.55
C ILE A 129 2.72 7.75 10.33
N ILE A 130 2.85 8.95 10.90
CA ILE A 130 1.85 10.02 10.73
C ILE A 130 1.79 10.49 9.28
N LEU A 131 2.93 10.61 8.60
CA LEU A 131 3.00 10.99 7.20
C LEU A 131 2.46 9.93 6.24
N MET A 132 2.37 8.66 6.65
CA MET A 132 1.60 7.64 5.92
C MET A 132 0.08 7.74 6.19
N ASN A 133 -0.30 8.37 7.30
CA ASN A 133 -1.66 8.44 7.82
C ASN A 133 -2.27 9.85 7.76
N LEU A 134 -1.93 10.61 6.70
CA LEU A 134 -2.32 12.03 6.54
C LEU A 134 -3.83 12.24 6.46
N SER A 135 -4.51 11.36 5.72
CA SER A 135 -5.96 11.32 5.59
C SER A 135 -6.42 9.87 5.54
N ARG A 136 -7.71 9.64 5.85
CA ARG A 136 -8.28 8.28 5.81
C ARG A 136 -8.13 7.65 4.43
N ASP A 137 -8.42 8.40 3.37
CA ASP A 137 -8.35 7.90 2.00
C ASP A 137 -6.92 7.58 1.58
N HIS A 138 -5.96 8.44 1.93
CA HIS A 138 -4.54 8.20 1.66
C HIS A 138 -4.01 6.99 2.42
N MET A 139 -4.35 6.88 3.71
CA MET A 139 -3.99 5.73 4.55
C MET A 139 -4.52 4.43 3.94
N MET A 140 -5.81 4.37 3.62
CA MET A 140 -6.43 3.17 3.07
C MET A 140 -5.74 2.73 1.77
N ARG A 141 -5.51 3.67 0.85
CA ARG A 141 -4.80 3.39 -0.42
C ARG A 141 -3.37 2.89 -0.19
N THR A 142 -2.66 3.51 0.75
CA THR A 142 -1.27 3.13 1.09
C THR A 142 -1.23 1.72 1.70
N ILE A 143 -2.10 1.42 2.66
CA ILE A 143 -2.24 0.08 3.25
C ILE A 143 -2.59 -0.96 2.18
N GLU A 144 -3.59 -0.69 1.33
CA GLU A 144 -4.01 -1.58 0.25
C GLU A 144 -2.86 -1.86 -0.72
N THR A 145 -2.10 -0.82 -1.08
CA THR A 145 -0.97 -0.94 -2.00
C THR A 145 0.18 -1.72 -1.38
N ILE A 146 0.54 -1.43 -0.12
CA ILE A 146 1.56 -2.19 0.62
C ILE A 146 1.14 -3.65 0.70
N ALA A 147 -0.08 -3.95 1.16
CA ALA A 147 -0.57 -5.32 1.29
C ALA A 147 -0.58 -6.05 -0.06
N PHE A 148 -1.07 -5.40 -1.12
CA PHE A 148 -1.13 -5.98 -2.46
C PHE A 148 0.27 -6.29 -3.00
N LYS A 149 1.18 -5.31 -3.00
CA LYS A 149 2.56 -5.48 -3.49
C LYS A 149 3.33 -6.50 -2.66
N THR A 150 3.12 -6.52 -1.34
CA THR A 150 3.75 -7.49 -0.43
C THR A 150 3.27 -8.90 -0.75
N ASN A 151 1.98 -9.10 -0.97
CA ASN A 151 1.44 -10.40 -1.33
C ASN A 151 1.90 -10.88 -2.71
N GLN A 152 2.16 -9.97 -3.65
CA GLN A 152 2.75 -10.31 -4.94
C GLN A 152 4.23 -10.67 -4.85
N ALA A 153 5.01 -9.87 -4.11
CA ALA A 153 6.45 -10.01 -3.98
C ALA A 153 6.85 -11.18 -3.06
N PHE A 154 6.16 -11.31 -1.93
CA PHE A 154 6.46 -12.22 -0.83
C PHE A 154 5.19 -13.01 -0.45
N PRO A 155 4.68 -13.87 -1.35
CA PRO A 155 3.46 -14.62 -1.09
C PRO A 155 3.67 -15.63 0.04
N ILE A 156 2.88 -15.50 1.12
CA ILE A 156 2.80 -16.52 2.17
C ILE A 156 1.84 -17.60 1.72
N LYS A 157 2.37 -18.79 1.47
CA LYS A 157 1.57 -19.92 1.03
C LYS A 157 0.95 -20.61 2.24
N THR A 158 -0.35 -20.91 2.15
CA THR A 158 -1.06 -21.66 3.20
C THR A 158 -0.49 -23.06 3.35
N LYS A 159 -0.55 -23.64 4.55
CA LYS A 159 -0.07 -25.01 4.75
C LYS A 159 -0.79 -25.97 3.81
N HIS A 160 -0.05 -26.85 3.13
CA HIS A 160 -0.65 -27.84 2.26
C HIS A 160 -1.68 -28.69 3.01
N PRO A 161 -2.86 -28.95 2.41
CA PRO A 161 -3.85 -29.84 3.01
C PRO A 161 -3.37 -31.30 3.01
N ARG A 162 -2.41 -31.66 2.13
CA ARG A 162 -1.80 -32.99 2.04
C ARG A 162 -0.31 -32.87 1.73
N THR A 163 0.49 -33.79 2.26
CA THR A 163 1.96 -33.80 2.17
C THR A 163 2.52 -33.70 0.74
N ASN A 164 1.76 -34.15 -0.27
CA ASN A 164 2.18 -34.17 -1.68
C ASN A 164 1.39 -33.21 -2.59
N ALA A 165 0.56 -32.32 -2.02
CA ALA A 165 -0.10 -31.31 -2.82
C ALA A 165 0.95 -30.32 -3.35
N LYS A 166 0.81 -29.87 -4.61
CA LYS A 166 1.63 -28.79 -5.16
C LYS A 166 0.88 -27.47 -4.99
N TYR A 167 1.59 -26.42 -4.59
CA TYR A 167 1.04 -25.07 -4.68
C TYR A 167 0.69 -24.71 -6.12
N GLN A 168 -0.53 -24.25 -6.33
CA GLN A 168 -0.96 -23.69 -7.60
C GLN A 168 -1.00 -22.16 -7.46
N ASN A 169 -0.19 -21.48 -8.25
CA ASN A 169 -0.27 -20.02 -8.35
C ASN A 169 -1.53 -19.67 -9.15
N LEU A 170 -2.49 -19.03 -8.50
CA LEU A 170 -3.70 -18.54 -9.13
C LEU A 170 -3.44 -17.15 -9.70
N SER A 171 -3.21 -17.06 -11.00
CA SER A 171 -3.13 -15.77 -11.68
C SER A 171 -4.53 -15.17 -11.84
N PRO A 172 -4.74 -13.87 -11.56
CA PRO A 172 -6.00 -13.19 -11.83
C PRO A 172 -6.41 -13.37 -13.30
N LYS A 173 -7.67 -13.73 -13.53
CA LYS A 173 -8.30 -13.82 -14.86
C LYS A 173 -9.24 -12.64 -15.12
N PHE A 174 -9.10 -11.60 -14.32
CA PHE A 174 -9.87 -10.36 -14.34
C PHE A 174 -8.92 -9.16 -14.43
N ILE A 175 -9.44 -8.03 -14.90
CA ILE A 175 -8.76 -6.74 -14.98
C ILE A 175 -8.62 -6.19 -13.55
N ASP A 176 -7.46 -5.62 -13.23
CA ASP A 176 -7.26 -4.93 -11.95
C ASP A 176 -8.31 -3.80 -11.78
N PRO A 177 -9.08 -3.76 -10.68
CA PRO A 177 -10.05 -2.69 -10.42
C PRO A 177 -9.48 -1.26 -10.51
N ASN A 178 -8.19 -1.07 -10.26
CA ASN A 178 -7.50 0.23 -10.41
C ASN A 178 -7.51 0.74 -11.86
N HIS A 179 -7.79 -0.12 -12.84
CA HIS A 179 -8.03 0.28 -14.23
C HIS A 179 -9.10 1.38 -14.36
N TRP A 180 -10.09 1.41 -13.45
CA TRP A 180 -11.17 2.40 -13.44
C TRP A 180 -11.02 3.48 -12.37
N GLU A 181 -9.84 3.68 -11.79
CA GLU A 181 -9.63 4.64 -10.68
C GLU A 181 -10.15 6.04 -10.99
N LYS A 182 -9.97 6.53 -12.23
CA LYS A 182 -10.45 7.86 -12.66
C LYS A 182 -11.97 8.06 -12.58
N TYR A 183 -12.74 6.97 -12.46
CA TYR A 183 -14.19 6.99 -12.35
C TYR A 183 -14.68 6.89 -10.90
N VAL A 184 -13.78 6.70 -9.94
CA VAL A 184 -14.13 6.68 -8.51
C VAL A 184 -14.70 8.05 -8.13
N ASN A 185 -15.86 8.04 -7.47
CA ASN A 185 -16.62 9.24 -7.08
C ASN A 185 -17.12 10.12 -8.25
N GLN A 186 -17.11 9.61 -9.48
CA GLN A 186 -17.71 10.28 -10.63
C GLN A 186 -19.08 9.67 -10.97
N ASP A 187 -20.01 10.51 -11.42
CA ASP A 187 -21.26 10.02 -11.99
C ASP A 187 -20.97 9.37 -13.36
N ILE A 188 -21.01 8.05 -13.38
CA ILE A 188 -20.84 7.24 -14.59
C ILE A 188 -22.16 6.72 -15.15
N SER A 189 -23.32 7.17 -14.65
CA SER A 189 -24.65 6.68 -15.05
C SER A 189 -24.87 6.74 -16.57
N LYS A 190 -24.28 7.73 -17.23
CA LYS A 190 -24.34 7.93 -18.70
C LYS A 190 -23.25 7.19 -19.47
N ASN A 191 -22.28 6.57 -18.80
CA ASN A 191 -21.18 5.83 -19.41
C ASN A 191 -21.45 4.32 -19.38
N SER A 192 -22.45 3.90 -20.17
CA SER A 192 -22.93 2.51 -20.23
C SER A 192 -21.84 1.49 -20.58
N LYS A 193 -20.85 1.89 -21.38
CA LYS A 193 -19.71 1.04 -21.74
C LYS A 193 -18.84 0.70 -20.52
N VAL A 194 -18.47 1.70 -19.73
CA VAL A 194 -17.66 1.51 -18.51
C VAL A 194 -18.41 0.68 -17.48
N ILE A 195 -19.70 0.96 -17.28
CA ILE A 195 -20.55 0.17 -16.37
C ILE A 195 -20.59 -1.31 -16.79
N ALA A 196 -20.79 -1.59 -18.08
CA ALA A 196 -20.84 -2.96 -18.59
C ALA A 196 -19.50 -3.69 -18.41
N GLU A 197 -18.38 -2.99 -18.59
CA GLU A 197 -17.04 -3.54 -18.41
C GLU A 197 -16.76 -3.89 -16.94
N ILE A 198 -17.09 -2.98 -16.00
CA ILE A 198 -16.96 -3.20 -14.56
C ILE A 198 -17.80 -4.41 -14.12
N LYS A 199 -19.07 -4.48 -14.55
CA LYS A 199 -19.96 -5.61 -14.21
C LYS A 199 -19.38 -6.95 -14.69
N LYS A 200 -18.94 -7.02 -15.94
CA LYS A 200 -18.32 -8.22 -16.50
C LYS A 200 -17.03 -8.60 -15.77
N ASN A 201 -16.26 -7.62 -15.32
CA ASN A 201 -15.06 -7.87 -14.55
C ASN A 201 -15.36 -8.41 -13.14
N ASN A 202 -16.38 -7.86 -12.48
CA ASN A 202 -16.85 -8.34 -11.18
C ASN A 202 -17.36 -9.78 -11.25
N GLU A 203 -18.07 -10.15 -12.32
CA GLU A 203 -18.47 -11.54 -12.57
C GLU A 203 -17.26 -12.48 -12.65
N LYS A 204 -16.19 -12.09 -13.35
CA LYS A 204 -14.95 -12.88 -13.43
C LYS A 204 -14.27 -13.04 -12.08
N ILE A 205 -14.26 -11.99 -11.26
CA ILE A 205 -13.72 -12.03 -9.89
C ILE A 205 -14.49 -13.06 -9.06
N ILE A 206 -15.82 -12.97 -9.06
CA ILE A 206 -16.71 -13.89 -8.33
C ILE A 206 -16.48 -15.33 -8.81
N ASP A 207 -16.50 -15.56 -10.12
CA ASP A 207 -16.34 -16.90 -10.70
C ASP A 207 -14.99 -17.52 -10.34
N GLN A 208 -13.93 -16.71 -10.36
CA GLN A 208 -12.59 -17.18 -9.97
C GLN A 208 -12.50 -17.45 -8.47
N TYR A 209 -13.13 -16.62 -7.62
CA TYR A 209 -13.18 -16.86 -6.18
C TYR A 209 -13.93 -18.17 -5.86
N LEU A 210 -15.14 -18.34 -6.39
CA LEU A 210 -15.98 -19.53 -6.13
C LEU A 210 -15.33 -20.84 -6.62
N LYS A 211 -14.56 -20.80 -7.70
CA LYS A 211 -13.83 -21.98 -8.21
C LYS A 211 -12.66 -22.40 -7.33
N ASN A 212 -12.02 -21.44 -6.67
CA ASN A 212 -10.77 -21.68 -5.93
C ASN A 212 -10.99 -21.80 -4.42
N ALA A 213 -12.08 -21.25 -3.90
CA ALA A 213 -12.49 -21.47 -2.53
C ALA A 213 -12.94 -22.93 -2.38
N GLN A 214 -12.11 -23.76 -1.76
CA GLN A 214 -12.57 -25.02 -1.17
C GLN A 214 -13.43 -24.67 0.04
N MET A 215 -14.68 -24.27 -0.21
CA MET A 215 -15.62 -24.01 0.87
C MET A 215 -16.09 -25.34 1.43
N ASP A 216 -15.83 -25.57 2.72
CA ASP A 216 -16.61 -26.52 3.49
C ASP A 216 -18.03 -25.93 3.60
N PHE A 217 -18.90 -26.35 2.70
CA PHE A 217 -20.25 -25.82 2.53
C PHE A 217 -21.13 -25.97 3.78
N ASN A 218 -20.65 -26.67 4.82
CA ASN A 218 -21.39 -26.96 6.04
C ASN A 218 -21.33 -25.83 7.10
N GLU A 219 -20.41 -24.87 7.03
CA GLU A 219 -20.29 -23.79 8.02
C GLU A 219 -20.98 -22.48 7.63
N PHE A 220 -21.34 -22.30 6.35
CA PHE A 220 -22.02 -21.08 5.88
C PHE A 220 -23.53 -21.29 5.73
N THR A 221 -24.32 -20.65 6.60
CA THR A 221 -25.79 -20.69 6.58
C THR A 221 -26.42 -19.94 5.40
N ALA A 222 -25.63 -19.20 4.61
CA ALA A 222 -26.09 -18.50 3.41
C ALA A 222 -25.20 -18.84 2.21
N ASN A 223 -25.84 -18.97 1.04
CA ASN A 223 -25.18 -19.30 -0.23
C ASN A 223 -24.07 -18.26 -0.53
N PRO A 224 -22.79 -18.68 -0.67
CA PRO A 224 -21.68 -17.77 -0.94
C PRO A 224 -21.90 -16.92 -2.19
N ARG A 225 -22.64 -17.44 -3.17
CA ARG A 225 -23.03 -16.71 -4.39
C ARG A 225 -24.00 -15.57 -4.10
N GLU A 226 -24.92 -15.75 -3.16
CA GLU A 226 -25.85 -14.69 -2.73
C GLU A 226 -25.13 -13.66 -1.86
N GLN A 227 -24.22 -14.08 -0.97
CA GLN A 227 -23.40 -13.15 -0.19
C GLN A 227 -22.50 -12.27 -1.08
N LEU A 228 -21.88 -12.84 -2.11
CA LEU A 228 -21.06 -12.09 -3.08
C LEU A 228 -21.92 -11.20 -3.98
N LYS A 229 -23.12 -11.64 -4.38
CA LYS A 229 -24.08 -10.79 -5.08
C LYS A 229 -24.53 -9.63 -4.21
N ASP A 230 -24.82 -9.87 -2.93
CA ASP A 230 -25.23 -8.84 -1.97
C ASP A 230 -24.10 -7.85 -1.71
N PHE A 231 -22.86 -8.31 -1.62
CA PHE A 231 -21.68 -7.45 -1.53
C PHE A 231 -21.55 -6.56 -2.77
N VAL A 232 -21.60 -7.13 -3.97
CA VAL A 232 -21.52 -6.38 -5.23
C VAL A 232 -22.74 -5.49 -5.44
N ALA A 233 -23.94 -5.91 -5.05
CA ALA A 233 -25.15 -5.11 -5.09
C ALA A 233 -25.08 -3.95 -4.11
N ASN A 234 -24.52 -4.13 -2.91
CA ASN A 234 -24.26 -3.04 -1.97
C ASN A 234 -23.20 -2.07 -2.47
N CYS A 235 -22.15 -2.56 -3.15
CA CYS A 235 -21.20 -1.69 -3.86
C CYS A 235 -21.88 -0.90 -5.00
N ASN A 236 -22.78 -1.52 -5.74
CA ASN A 236 -23.55 -0.86 -6.80
C ASN A 236 -24.62 0.10 -6.26
N ASN A 237 -25.21 -0.18 -5.10
CA ASN A 237 -26.18 0.72 -4.45
C ASN A 237 -25.49 1.99 -3.94
N LYS A 238 -24.25 1.90 -3.46
CA LYS A 238 -23.41 3.10 -3.19
C LYS A 238 -23.12 3.93 -4.43
N LEU A 239 -23.09 3.32 -5.62
CA LEU A 239 -22.95 4.04 -6.89
C LEU A 239 -24.27 4.69 -7.34
N ASN A 240 -25.43 4.21 -6.86
CA ASN A 240 -26.76 4.75 -7.20
C ASN A 240 -27.29 5.79 -6.20
N THR A 241 -26.66 5.97 -5.03
CA THR A 241 -27.08 6.97 -4.02
C THR A 241 -26.56 8.39 -4.28
N PHE A 242 -26.02 8.67 -5.47
CA PHE A 242 -25.57 10.01 -5.89
C PHE A 242 -26.55 10.73 -6.84
N SER A 243 -27.81 10.29 -6.91
CA SER A 243 -28.90 11.03 -7.58
C SER A 243 -29.52 12.08 -6.67
#